data_AF-A0A8X7BW59-F1
#
_entry.id   AF-A0A8X7BW59-F1
#
_cell.length_a   1.000
_cell.length_b   1.000
_cell.length_c   1.000
_cell.angle_alpha   90.00
_cell.angle_beta   90.00
_cell.angle_gamma   90.00
#
_symmetry.space_group_name_H-M   'P 1'
#
loop_
_entity.id
_entity.type
_entity.pdbx_description
1 polymer ?
#
loop_
_entity_poly.entity_id
_entity_poly.type
_entity_poly.pdbx_seq_one_letter_code
_entity_poly.pdbx_strand_id
1 'polypeptide(L)'
;MENLKIFTFALIAWGCLLPTILCQDCQIETALSGKIEDSIYGSGKYTKCWTIIVPEQSFIDFSLDSFTSEKEHYYDICYLLITAVKTGDSYKFEVNDTNEDSVRTSSLTTVKFYRNFGSFYSAKFTL
;
A
#
# COMPACT_ATOMS: atom_id res chain seq x y z
N MET A 1 3.70 50.28 -2.07
CA MET A 1 4.57 49.41 -1.24
C MET A 1 3.74 48.23 -0.79
N GLU A 2 3.56 47.28 -1.68
CA GLU A 2 2.82 46.03 -1.47
C GLU A 2 3.78 44.93 -1.89
N ASN A 3 4.11 43.99 -1.01
CA ASN A 3 4.71 42.67 -1.33
C ASN A 3 4.98 41.87 -0.04
N LEU A 4 3.96 41.67 0.78
CA LEU A 4 4.09 40.77 1.95
C LEU A 4 2.79 40.00 2.22
N LYS A 5 2.23 39.29 1.22
CA LYS A 5 1.06 38.41 1.43
C LYS A 5 1.01 37.21 0.47
N ILE A 6 2.12 36.52 0.21
CA ILE A 6 2.08 35.28 -0.62
C ILE A 6 2.77 34.06 0.03
N PHE A 7 3.46 34.20 1.18
CA PHE A 7 4.21 33.07 1.75
C PHE A 7 3.46 32.19 2.76
N THR A 8 2.20 32.48 3.10
CA THR A 8 1.48 31.77 4.17
C THR A 8 0.50 30.69 3.70
N PHE A 9 0.27 30.54 2.40
CA PHE A 9 -0.69 29.53 1.89
C PHE A 9 -0.04 28.21 1.47
N ALA A 10 1.28 28.17 1.24
CA ALA A 10 1.97 26.95 0.83
C ALA A 10 2.25 25.96 1.99
N LEU A 11 2.34 26.45 3.23
CA LEU A 11 2.66 25.60 4.40
C LEU A 11 1.44 24.88 4.99
N ILE A 12 0.23 25.38 4.78
CA ILE A 12 -0.99 24.81 5.36
C ILE A 12 -1.55 23.67 4.49
N ALA A 13 -1.29 23.68 3.18
CA ALA A 13 -1.76 22.62 2.27
C ALA A 13 -0.95 21.30 2.41
N TRP A 14 0.35 21.38 2.74
CA TRP A 14 1.16 20.19 3.02
C TRP A 14 0.86 19.55 4.38
N GLY A 15 0.34 20.32 5.34
CA GLY A 15 -0.02 19.83 6.68
C GLY A 15 -1.29 18.98 6.74
N CYS A 16 -2.11 18.94 5.69
CA CYS A 16 -3.43 18.29 5.72
C CYS A 16 -3.47 16.86 5.16
N LEU A 17 -2.43 16.38 4.45
CA LEU A 17 -2.38 14.99 3.97
C LEU A 17 -1.72 14.04 4.97
N LEU A 18 -0.67 14.47 5.66
CA LEU A 18 -0.02 13.68 6.73
C LEU A 18 -0.98 13.19 7.83
N PRO A 19 -1.91 14.01 8.38
CA PRO A 19 -2.79 13.55 9.46
C PRO A 19 -3.82 12.51 9.00
N THR A 20 -4.26 12.50 7.73
CA THR A 20 -5.18 11.46 7.24
C THR A 20 -4.47 10.12 7.01
N ILE A 21 -3.19 10.16 6.62
CA ILE A 21 -2.32 8.98 6.47
C ILE A 21 -1.97 8.38 7.84
N LEU A 22 -1.68 9.24 8.83
CA LEU A 22 -1.47 8.89 10.24
C LEU A 22 -2.74 8.40 10.95
N CYS A 23 -3.91 8.53 10.32
CA CYS A 23 -5.19 8.05 10.85
C CYS A 23 -5.51 6.60 10.42
N GLN A 24 -4.73 6.01 9.51
CA GLN A 24 -4.78 4.57 9.32
C GLN A 24 -3.73 3.93 10.23
N ASP A 25 -4.11 2.91 11.01
CA ASP A 25 -3.20 2.06 11.81
C ASP A 25 -2.31 1.18 10.89
N CYS A 26 -1.67 1.79 9.90
CA CYS A 26 -0.76 1.14 8.97
C CYS A 26 0.68 1.36 9.39
N GLN A 27 1.50 0.33 9.20
CA GLN A 27 2.93 0.41 9.43
C GLN A 27 3.56 1.38 8.42
N ILE A 28 4.29 2.39 8.89
CA ILE A 28 4.94 3.36 8.01
C ILE A 28 6.30 2.81 7.56
N GLU A 29 6.50 2.74 6.25
CA GLU A 29 7.75 2.37 5.59
C GLU A 29 8.35 3.58 4.88
N THR A 30 9.60 3.91 5.19
CA THR A 30 10.33 5.06 4.61
C THR A 30 11.59 4.65 3.86
N ALA A 31 11.83 3.35 3.73
CA ALA A 31 12.96 2.83 2.97
C ALA A 31 12.75 3.09 1.46
N LEU A 32 13.82 3.48 0.77
CA LEU A 32 13.82 3.74 -0.67
C LEU A 32 13.76 2.46 -1.52
N SER A 33 14.02 1.31 -0.89
CA SER A 33 13.82 -0.03 -1.44
C SER A 33 13.58 -0.99 -0.28
N GLY A 34 12.97 -2.14 -0.55
CA GLY A 34 12.63 -3.05 0.53
C GLY A 34 11.76 -4.21 0.11
N LYS A 35 11.31 -4.97 1.10
CA LYS A 35 10.38 -6.09 0.91
C LYS A 35 9.24 -5.96 1.89
N ILE A 36 8.02 -6.04 1.36
CA ILE A 36 6.80 -6.14 2.14
C ILE A 36 6.36 -7.58 2.04
N GLU A 37 6.41 -8.29 3.16
CA GLU A 37 5.95 -9.67 3.23
C GLU A 37 5.03 -9.87 4.43
N ASP A 38 4.03 -10.72 4.22
CA ASP A 38 3.16 -11.15 5.29
C ASP A 38 2.63 -12.55 5.03
N SER A 39 2.46 -13.30 6.12
CA SER A 39 1.88 -14.62 6.08
C SER A 39 0.92 -14.80 7.24
N ILE A 40 -0.19 -15.49 6.98
CA ILE A 40 -1.22 -15.71 7.99
C ILE A 40 -1.76 -17.14 7.89
N TYR A 41 -1.92 -17.75 9.06
CA TYR A 41 -2.58 -19.03 9.23
C TYR A 41 -3.73 -18.90 10.23
N GLY A 42 -4.86 -19.54 9.94
CA GLY A 42 -6.01 -19.60 10.85
C GLY A 42 -7.30 -19.07 10.26
N SER A 43 -8.36 -19.04 11.07
CA SER A 43 -9.71 -18.64 10.68
C SER A 43 -10.03 -17.18 11.03
N GLY A 44 -11.06 -16.60 10.39
CA GLY A 44 -11.55 -15.24 10.68
C GLY A 44 -10.84 -14.09 9.95
N LYS A 45 -11.51 -12.95 9.78
CA LYS A 45 -11.01 -11.84 8.96
C LYS A 45 -9.63 -11.34 9.42
N TYR A 46 -8.75 -11.10 8.47
CA TYR A 46 -7.43 -10.56 8.71
C TYR A 46 -7.15 -9.40 7.75
N THR A 47 -6.60 -8.32 8.30
CA THR A 47 -6.16 -7.15 7.52
C THR A 47 -4.84 -6.66 8.09
N LYS A 48 -3.85 -6.45 7.23
CA LYS A 48 -2.60 -5.74 7.56
C LYS A 48 -2.36 -4.66 6.52
N CYS A 49 -1.74 -3.57 6.92
CA CYS A 49 -1.46 -2.49 5.99
C CYS A 49 -0.16 -1.76 6.26
N TRP A 50 0.40 -1.22 5.19
CA TRP A 50 1.62 -0.42 5.15
C TRP A 50 1.36 0.89 4.41
N THR A 51 2.03 1.93 4.84
CA THR A 51 2.10 3.21 4.15
C THR A 51 3.55 3.44 3.75
N ILE A 52 3.81 3.54 2.46
CA ILE A 52 5.16 3.81 1.94
C ILE A 52 5.25 5.27 1.53
N ILE A 53 6.29 5.92 2.03
CA ILE A 53 6.55 7.34 1.81
C ILE A 53 7.96 7.49 1.24
N VAL A 54 8.06 8.03 0.03
CA VAL A 54 9.32 8.43 -0.62
C VAL A 54 9.29 9.95 -0.90
N PRO A 55 10.43 10.59 -1.23
CA PRO A 55 10.46 12.02 -1.52
C PRO A 55 9.43 12.45 -2.57
N GLU A 56 8.93 13.68 -2.43
CA GLU A 56 8.01 14.24 -3.43
C GLU A 56 8.68 14.27 -4.81
N GLN A 57 7.92 13.92 -5.85
CA GLN A 57 8.37 13.73 -7.25
C GLN A 57 9.08 12.39 -7.55
N SER A 58 9.29 11.53 -6.56
CA SER A 58 9.67 10.14 -6.81
C SER A 58 8.44 9.27 -7.10
N PHE A 59 8.69 8.15 -7.79
CA PHE A 59 7.72 7.08 -8.00
C PHE A 59 8.12 5.88 -7.16
N ILE A 60 7.14 5.04 -6.82
CA ILE A 60 7.37 3.76 -6.17
C ILE A 60 7.03 2.68 -7.20
N ASP A 61 7.97 1.77 -7.44
CA ASP A 61 7.79 0.63 -8.32
C ASP A 61 7.56 -0.61 -7.47
N PHE A 62 6.41 -1.25 -7.63
CA PHE A 62 6.05 -2.48 -6.93
C PHE A 62 6.19 -3.65 -7.88
N SER A 63 6.89 -4.69 -7.45
CA SER A 63 6.88 -5.99 -8.10
C SER A 63 6.31 -7.03 -7.15
N LEU A 64 5.33 -7.80 -7.63
CA LEU A 64 4.80 -8.94 -6.88
C LEU A 64 5.77 -10.11 -7.02
N ASP A 65 6.44 -10.48 -5.93
CA ASP A 65 7.35 -11.63 -5.94
C ASP A 65 6.56 -12.95 -5.93
N SER A 66 5.55 -13.04 -5.05
CA SER A 66 4.72 -14.25 -4.89
C SER A 66 3.45 -13.96 -4.11
N PHE A 67 2.33 -14.55 -4.52
CA PHE A 67 1.10 -14.58 -3.72
C PHE A 67 0.45 -15.97 -3.79
N THR A 68 0.58 -16.72 -2.71
CA THR A 68 0.21 -18.15 -2.67
C THR A 68 -0.79 -18.47 -1.56
N SER A 69 -1.50 -19.59 -1.74
CA SER A 69 -2.37 -20.21 -0.74
C SER A 69 -2.16 -21.73 -0.71
N GLU A 70 -2.31 -22.33 0.46
CA GLU A 70 -2.34 -23.80 0.60
C GLU A 70 -3.68 -24.42 0.16
N LYS A 71 -4.77 -23.64 0.14
CA LYS A 71 -6.09 -24.06 -0.32
C LYS A 71 -6.83 -22.92 -1.00
N GLU A 72 -7.27 -23.15 -2.23
CA GLU A 72 -8.30 -22.32 -2.86
C GLU A 72 -9.66 -22.82 -2.38
N HIS A 73 -10.18 -22.24 -1.30
CA HIS A 73 -11.62 -22.32 -1.07
C HIS A 73 -12.29 -21.26 -1.93
N TYR A 74 -13.30 -21.65 -2.71
CA TYR A 74 -14.06 -20.75 -3.60
C TYR A 74 -14.67 -19.53 -2.88
N TYR A 75 -14.82 -19.58 -1.56
CA TYR A 75 -15.35 -18.50 -0.73
C TYR A 75 -14.27 -17.66 -0.03
N ASP A 76 -13.00 -18.05 -0.12
CA ASP A 76 -11.90 -17.30 0.49
C ASP A 76 -11.57 -16.09 -0.40
N ILE A 77 -12.02 -14.91 0.04
CA ILE A 77 -11.59 -13.65 -0.56
C ILE A 77 -10.26 -13.27 0.09
N CYS A 78 -9.19 -13.32 -0.69
CA CYS A 78 -7.85 -12.91 -0.28
C CYS A 78 -7.24 -12.06 -1.39
N TYR A 79 -6.79 -10.85 -1.04
CA TYR A 79 -6.19 -9.95 -2.01
C TYR A 79 -5.18 -9.02 -1.36
N LEU A 80 -4.30 -8.48 -2.19
CA LEU A 80 -3.44 -7.36 -1.86
C LEU A 80 -3.82 -6.16 -2.71
N LEU A 81 -3.97 -5.01 -2.07
CA LEU A 81 -4.43 -3.77 -2.69
C LEU A 81 -3.38 -2.69 -2.50
N ILE A 82 -2.85 -2.18 -3.60
CA ILE A 82 -1.97 -1.01 -3.64
C ILE A 82 -2.84 0.19 -3.99
N THR A 83 -2.71 1.31 -3.28
CA THR A 83 -3.47 2.53 -3.56
C THR A 83 -2.60 3.77 -3.44
N ALA A 84 -2.46 4.51 -4.53
CA ALA A 84 -1.79 5.80 -4.55
C ALA A 84 -2.67 6.84 -3.83
N VAL A 85 -2.18 7.42 -2.74
CA VAL A 85 -3.03 8.26 -1.87
C VAL A 85 -3.45 9.56 -2.56
N LYS A 86 -2.56 10.15 -3.37
CA LYS A 86 -2.80 11.44 -4.03
C LYS A 86 -3.81 11.33 -5.19
N THR A 87 -3.78 10.25 -5.96
CA THR A 87 -4.63 10.07 -7.16
C THR A 87 -5.84 9.18 -6.90
N GLY A 88 -5.78 8.30 -5.90
CA GLY A 88 -6.78 7.27 -5.64
C GLY A 88 -6.64 6.03 -6.54
N ASP A 89 -5.66 5.99 -7.45
CA ASP A 89 -5.43 4.85 -8.33
C ASP A 89 -5.11 3.61 -7.51
N SER A 90 -5.75 2.49 -7.85
CA SER A 90 -5.64 1.26 -7.08
C SER A 90 -5.37 0.03 -7.96
N TYR A 91 -4.52 -0.85 -7.46
CA TYR A 91 -4.13 -2.10 -8.12
C TYR A 91 -4.38 -3.25 -7.16
N LYS A 92 -5.17 -4.22 -7.61
CA LYS A 92 -5.55 -5.38 -6.82
C LYS A 92 -4.86 -6.61 -7.38
N PHE A 93 -4.24 -7.36 -6.50
CA PHE A 93 -3.68 -8.68 -6.77
C PHE A 93 -4.47 -9.72 -6.00
N GLU A 94 -4.79 -10.81 -6.65
CA GLU A 94 -5.44 -11.98 -6.08
C GLU A 94 -4.44 -13.13 -5.92
N VAL A 95 -4.87 -14.15 -5.19
CA VAL A 95 -4.06 -15.35 -4.98
C VAL A 95 -3.82 -16.02 -6.32
N ASN A 96 -2.59 -16.49 -6.54
CA ASN A 96 -2.14 -17.08 -7.80
C ASN A 96 -2.04 -16.10 -8.98
N ASP A 97 -2.22 -14.80 -8.76
CA ASP A 97 -1.80 -13.80 -9.74
C ASP A 97 -0.28 -13.92 -9.95
N THR A 98 0.09 -14.26 -11.17
CA THR A 98 1.47 -14.14 -11.66
C THR A 98 1.56 -12.81 -12.37
N ASN A 99 1.89 -11.74 -11.67
CA ASN A 99 2.05 -10.46 -12.35
C ASN A 99 3.47 -10.34 -12.90
N GLU A 100 3.62 -10.42 -14.22
CA GLU A 100 4.88 -10.12 -14.92
C GLU A 100 5.14 -8.60 -14.99
N ASP A 101 4.13 -7.75 -14.71
CA ASP A 101 4.25 -6.29 -14.86
C ASP A 101 4.34 -5.57 -13.50
N SER A 102 5.39 -4.76 -13.36
CA SER A 102 5.57 -3.87 -12.20
C SER A 102 4.48 -2.81 -12.15
N VAL A 103 3.96 -2.53 -10.95
CA VAL A 103 3.00 -1.45 -10.70
C VAL A 103 3.75 -0.20 -10.26
N ARG A 104 3.62 0.90 -10.99
CA ARG A 104 4.21 2.20 -10.62
C ARG A 104 3.17 3.11 -9.98
N THR A 105 3.48 3.68 -8.82
CA THR A 105 2.60 4.62 -8.11
C THR A 105 3.33 5.90 -7.68
N SER A 106 2.57 6.87 -7.17
CA SER A 106 3.10 8.14 -6.66
C SER A 106 3.86 8.00 -5.34
N SER A 107 4.65 9.04 -4.98
CA SER A 107 5.46 9.17 -3.75
C SER A 107 4.83 8.80 -2.39
N LEU A 108 3.51 8.63 -2.35
CA LEU A 108 2.78 8.22 -1.16
C LEU A 108 1.75 7.16 -1.53
N THR A 109 1.94 5.95 -1.02
CA THR A 109 1.14 4.77 -1.38
C THR A 109 0.81 3.94 -0.16
N THR A 110 -0.40 3.38 -0.13
CA THR A 110 -0.81 2.38 0.86
C THR A 110 -0.85 1.00 0.23
N VAL A 111 -0.40 0.00 0.97
CA VAL A 111 -0.50 -1.41 0.62
C VAL A 111 -1.34 -2.08 1.69
N LYS A 112 -2.37 -2.83 1.29
CA LYS A 112 -3.28 -3.53 2.20
C LYS A 112 -3.36 -4.99 1.82
N PHE A 113 -3.05 -5.86 2.76
CA PHE A 113 -3.31 -7.28 2.66
C PHE A 113 -4.63 -7.58 3.38
N TYR A 114 -5.57 -8.20 2.68
CA TYR A 114 -6.88 -8.53 3.21
C TYR A 114 -7.23 -9.99 2.96
N ARG A 115 -7.85 -10.61 3.96
CA ARG A 115 -8.34 -11.98 3.91
C ARG A 115 -9.65 -12.12 4.68
N ASN A 116 -10.66 -12.76 4.08
CA ASN A 116 -12.00 -12.91 4.68
C ASN A 116 -12.20 -14.27 5.39
N PHE A 117 -11.67 -15.37 4.84
CA PHE A 117 -11.86 -16.76 5.32
C PHE A 117 -10.56 -17.58 5.17
N GLY A 118 -10.44 -18.68 5.92
CA GLY A 118 -9.16 -19.14 6.48
C GLY A 118 -8.54 -20.38 5.84
N SER A 119 -7.32 -20.19 5.37
CA SER A 119 -6.28 -21.15 4.95
C SER A 119 -4.91 -20.46 5.17
N PHE A 120 -3.78 -21.10 4.86
CA PHE A 120 -2.49 -20.39 4.83
C PHE A 120 -2.42 -19.46 3.62
N TYR A 121 -2.00 -18.21 3.82
CA TYR A 121 -1.68 -17.28 2.74
C TYR A 121 -0.34 -16.60 2.98
N SER A 122 0.39 -16.34 1.91
CA SER A 122 1.63 -15.56 1.93
C SER A 122 1.66 -14.61 0.76
N ALA A 123 1.97 -13.34 1.00
CA ALA A 123 2.15 -12.33 -0.02
C ALA A 123 3.50 -11.64 0.17
N LYS A 124 4.20 -11.38 -0.94
CA LYS A 124 5.52 -10.73 -0.93
C LYS A 124 5.67 -9.77 -2.10
N PHE A 125 6.12 -8.56 -1.79
CA PHE A 125 6.39 -7.48 -2.74
C PHE A 125 7.78 -6.91 -2.53
N THR A 126 8.40 -6.48 -3.62
CA THR A 126 9.61 -5.67 -3.60
C THR A 126 9.28 -4.22 -3.97
N LEU A 127 9.91 -3.29 -3.24
CA LEU A 127 9.92 -1.83 -3.45
C LEU A 127 11.23 -1.38 -4.10
#